data_AF-A0A2I1DDA5-F1
#
_entry.id   AF-A0A2I1DDA5-F1
#
_cell.length_a   1.000
_cell.length_b   1.000
_cell.length_c   1.000
_cell.angle_alpha   90.00
_cell.angle_beta   90.00
_cell.angle_gamma   90.00
#
_symmetry.space_group_name_H-M   'P 1'
#
loop_
_entity.id
_entity.type
_entity.pdbx_description
1 polymer ?
#
loop_
_entity_poly.entity_id
_entity_poly.type
_entity_poly.pdbx_seq_one_letter_code
_entity_poly.pdbx_strand_id
1 'polypeptide(L)'
;MSDQSIALGREVERLITAPYAPSLQDLYGITQSCSLGVIQSWASRKPCQIGALADVVVDGLSRSNFAVRLLGAFARVESFRNVLLERHPQLLDLFLQKAIEDGEFQVGHLKSPPLS
;
A
#
# COMPACT_ATOMS: atom_id res chain seq x y z
N MET A 1 22.99 11.02 -2.40
CA MET A 1 21.83 10.33 -1.80
C MET A 1 20.73 11.38 -1.67
N SER A 2 19.50 11.12 -2.09
CA SER A 2 18.41 12.08 -1.85
C SER A 2 17.97 11.95 -0.39
N ASP A 3 17.80 13.07 0.31
CA ASP A 3 17.35 13.11 1.71
C ASP A 3 16.03 12.33 1.90
N GLN A 4 15.18 12.33 0.86
CA GLN A 4 13.94 11.56 0.77
C GLN A 4 14.15 10.04 0.85
N SER A 5 15.19 9.48 0.23
CA SER A 5 15.47 8.05 0.31
C SER A 5 15.91 7.62 1.71
N ILE A 6 16.62 8.52 2.42
CA ILE A 6 17.05 8.29 3.81
C ILE A 6 15.84 8.37 4.75
N ALA A 7 14.99 9.39 4.58
CA ALA A 7 13.76 9.55 5.36
C ALA A 7 12.83 8.32 5.18
N LEU A 8 12.63 7.89 3.94
CA LEU A 8 11.87 6.69 3.61
C LEU A 8 12.45 5.45 4.30
N GLY A 9 13.76 5.24 4.19
CA GLY A 9 14.41 4.08 4.79
C GLY A 9 14.33 4.05 6.31
N ARG A 10 14.45 5.20 6.98
CA ARG A 10 14.31 5.32 8.44
C ARG A 10 12.89 5.03 8.90
N GLU A 11 11.91 5.56 8.17
CA GLU A 11 10.52 5.36 8.52
C GLU A 11 10.10 3.90 8.30
N VAL A 12 10.51 3.27 7.20
CA VAL A 12 10.25 1.84 7.01
C VAL A 12 10.89 1.01 8.13
N GLU A 13 12.13 1.33 8.51
CA GLU A 13 12.82 0.65 9.60
C GLU A 13 12.10 0.80 10.94
N ARG A 14 11.59 2.01 11.25
CA ARG A 14 10.74 2.27 12.42
C ARG A 14 9.49 1.40 12.40
N LEU A 15 8.83 1.26 11.25
CA LEU A 15 7.59 0.48 11.14
C LEU A 15 7.83 -1.01 11.35
N ILE A 16 8.83 -1.58 10.68
CA ILE A 16 9.08 -3.04 10.73
C ILE A 16 9.70 -3.52 12.05
N THR A 17 10.26 -2.60 12.85
CA THR A 17 10.84 -2.90 14.17
C THR A 17 9.94 -2.50 15.32
N ALA A 18 8.77 -1.91 15.06
CA ALA A 18 7.84 -1.50 16.09
C ALA A 18 7.30 -2.73 16.86
N PRO A 19 7.29 -2.70 18.20
CA PRO A 19 6.78 -3.83 19.00
C PRO A 19 5.25 -3.94 18.97
N TYR A 20 4.57 -2.96 18.39
CA TYR A 20 3.12 -2.88 18.23
C TYR A 20 2.77 -2.28 16.87
N ALA A 21 1.50 -2.40 16.45
CA ALA A 21 1.00 -1.89 15.19
C ALA A 21 1.29 -0.38 15.05
N PRO A 22 2.20 0.03 14.16
CA PRO A 22 2.59 1.43 14.05
C PRO A 22 1.61 2.22 13.18
N SER A 23 1.54 3.54 13.39
CA SER A 23 0.82 4.43 12.48
C SER A 23 1.53 4.49 11.12
N LEU A 24 0.75 4.32 10.05
CA LEU A 24 1.21 4.41 8.66
C LEU A 24 1.20 5.84 8.09
N GLN A 25 0.75 6.82 8.88
CA GLN A 25 0.55 8.19 8.42
C GLN A 25 1.86 8.87 8.00
N ASP A 26 2.93 8.68 8.78
CA ASP A 26 4.23 9.32 8.51
C ASP A 26 4.86 8.75 7.23
N LEU A 27 4.82 7.42 7.07
CA LEU A 27 5.22 6.77 5.82
C LEU A 27 4.39 7.26 4.63
N TYR A 28 3.08 7.44 4.81
CA TYR A 28 2.24 8.01 3.76
C TYR A 28 2.66 9.44 3.40
N GLY A 29 2.90 10.30 4.38
CA GLY A 29 3.39 11.67 4.15
C GLY A 29 4.72 11.70 3.38
N ILE A 30 5.67 10.84 3.77
CA ILE A 30 6.97 10.73 3.09
C ILE A 30 6.77 10.23 1.65
N THR A 31 6.00 9.17 1.44
CA THR A 31 5.79 8.59 0.10
C THR A 31 5.08 9.54 -0.86
N GLN A 32 4.22 10.44 -0.39
CA GLN A 32 3.62 11.50 -1.23
C GLN A 32 4.67 12.49 -1.77
N SER A 33 5.76 12.70 -1.04
CA SER A 33 6.86 13.60 -1.45
C SER A 33 7.94 12.91 -2.30
N CYS A 34 7.94 11.57 -2.34
CA CYS A 34 8.92 10.75 -3.04
C CYS A 34 8.50 10.47 -4.49
N SER A 35 9.44 10.61 -5.43
CA SER A 35 9.24 10.07 -6.78
C SER A 35 9.35 8.54 -6.78
N LEU A 36 8.78 7.89 -7.80
CA LEU A 36 8.90 6.43 -7.96
C LEU A 36 10.37 5.98 -7.97
N GLY A 37 11.27 6.76 -8.58
CA GLY A 37 12.71 6.45 -8.60
C GLY A 37 13.34 6.45 -7.21
N VAL A 38 12.86 7.27 -6.27
CA VAL A 38 13.32 7.25 -4.87
C VAL A 38 12.89 5.96 -4.18
N ILE A 39 11.63 5.54 -4.37
CA ILE A 39 11.09 4.31 -3.78
C ILE A 39 11.82 3.08 -4.37
N GLN A 40 12.03 3.05 -5.68
CA GLN A 40 12.82 2.00 -6.35
C GLN A 40 14.26 1.95 -5.83
N SER A 41 14.93 3.10 -5.70
CA SER A 41 16.28 3.19 -5.14
C SER A 41 16.35 2.74 -3.68
N TRP A 42 15.30 2.98 -2.87
CA TRP A 42 15.23 2.42 -1.52
C TRP A 42 15.11 0.90 -1.57
N ALA A 43 14.17 0.38 -2.37
CA ALA A 43 13.90 -1.05 -2.46
C ALA A 43 15.13 -1.85 -2.95
N SER A 44 15.91 -1.30 -3.89
CA SER A 44 17.13 -1.94 -4.38
C SER A 44 18.25 -1.98 -3.33
N ARG A 45 18.29 -1.01 -2.41
CA ARG A 45 19.31 -0.91 -1.36
C ARG A 45 18.95 -1.69 -0.10
N LYS A 46 17.66 -1.86 0.17
CA LYS A 46 17.15 -2.55 1.38
C LYS A 46 16.16 -3.68 1.01
N PRO A 47 16.58 -4.68 0.21
CA PRO A 47 15.69 -5.75 -0.24
C PRO A 47 15.12 -6.58 0.93
N CYS A 48 15.88 -6.73 2.02
CA CYS A 48 15.46 -7.47 3.21
C CYS A 48 14.27 -6.83 3.95
N GLN A 49 14.04 -5.53 3.79
CA GLN A 49 12.95 -4.82 4.46
C GLN A 49 11.62 -4.92 3.69
N ILE A 50 11.66 -5.31 2.41
CA ILE A 50 10.49 -5.31 1.53
C ILE A 50 9.40 -6.23 2.06
N GLY A 51 9.75 -7.46 2.42
CA GLY A 51 8.79 -8.43 2.94
C GLY A 51 8.14 -7.97 4.24
N ALA A 52 8.95 -7.49 5.19
CA ALA A 52 8.44 -7.01 6.47
C ALA A 52 7.53 -5.78 6.28
N LEU A 53 7.88 -4.87 5.37
CA LEU A 53 7.03 -3.73 5.04
C LEU A 53 5.71 -4.19 4.41
N ALA A 54 5.74 -5.18 3.51
CA ALA A 54 4.53 -5.73 2.92
C ALA A 54 3.57 -6.26 3.99
N ASP A 55 4.08 -7.05 4.95
CA ASP A 55 3.27 -7.58 6.06
C ASP A 55 2.64 -6.45 6.89
N VAL A 56 3.42 -5.43 7.26
CA VAL A 56 2.93 -4.28 8.03
C VAL A 56 1.85 -3.50 7.27
N VAL A 57 2.02 -3.29 5.97
CA VAL A 57 1.03 -2.58 5.15
C VAL A 57 -0.25 -3.41 5.02
N VAL A 58 -0.14 -4.72 4.82
CA VAL A 58 -1.29 -5.64 4.71
C VAL A 58 -2.06 -5.71 6.03
N ASP A 59 -1.36 -5.86 7.15
CA ASP A 59 -1.94 -5.79 8.49
C ASP A 59 -2.60 -4.44 8.76
N GLY A 60 -2.14 -3.38 8.11
CA GLY A 60 -2.73 -2.05 8.17
C GLY A 60 -4.04 -1.90 7.39
N LEU A 61 -4.37 -2.79 6.45
CA LEU A 61 -5.55 -2.64 5.56
C LEU A 61 -6.87 -2.57 6.32
N SER A 62 -7.02 -3.34 7.40
CA SER A 62 -8.24 -3.35 8.22
C SER A 62 -8.32 -2.16 9.19
N ARG A 63 -7.22 -1.44 9.41
CA ARG A 63 -7.08 -0.45 10.48
C ARG A 63 -6.80 0.97 9.98
N SER A 64 -6.34 1.12 8.74
CA SER A 64 -5.84 2.39 8.24
C SER A 64 -6.22 2.64 6.78
N ASN A 65 -6.85 3.79 6.55
CA ASN A 65 -7.13 4.29 5.20
C ASN A 65 -5.85 4.62 4.39
N PHE A 66 -4.69 4.71 5.05
CA PHE A 66 -3.40 4.96 4.40
C PHE A 66 -2.81 3.67 3.80
N ALA A 67 -3.16 2.49 4.32
CA ALA A 67 -2.59 1.22 3.90
C ALA A 67 -2.83 0.94 2.41
N VAL A 68 -4.06 1.13 1.92
CA VAL A 68 -4.40 0.95 0.50
C VAL A 68 -3.61 1.91 -0.39
N ARG A 69 -3.46 3.16 0.04
CA ARG A 69 -2.71 4.18 -0.74
C ARG A 69 -1.21 3.86 -0.78
N LEU A 70 -0.65 3.41 0.34
CA LEU A 70 0.72 2.94 0.42
C LEU A 70 0.93 1.71 -0.47
N LEU A 71 0.01 0.75 -0.43
CA LEU A 71 0.04 -0.42 -1.29
C LEU A 71 0.06 -0.02 -2.76
N GLY A 72 -0.77 0.96 -3.16
CA GLY A 72 -0.73 1.53 -4.51
C GLY A 72 0.60 2.21 -4.89
N ALA A 73 1.25 2.90 -3.95
CA ALA A 73 2.55 3.53 -4.18
C ALA A 73 3.68 2.49 -4.35
N PHE A 74 3.74 1.51 -3.45
CA PHE A 74 4.79 0.50 -3.42
C PHE A 74 4.59 -0.63 -4.43
N ALA A 75 3.36 -0.98 -4.82
CA ALA A 75 3.09 -1.99 -5.84
C ALA A 75 3.64 -1.63 -7.24
N ARG A 76 3.98 -0.36 -7.46
CA ARG A 76 4.70 0.10 -8.66
C ARG A 76 6.17 -0.32 -8.68
N VAL A 77 6.70 -0.80 -7.56
CA VAL A 77 8.04 -1.38 -7.45
C VAL A 77 7.95 -2.89 -7.57
N GLU A 78 8.60 -3.44 -8.59
CA GLU A 78 8.52 -4.86 -8.93
C GLU A 78 8.88 -5.78 -7.77
N SER A 79 9.99 -5.53 -7.06
CA SER A 79 10.41 -6.34 -5.93
C SER A 79 9.39 -6.35 -4.79
N PHE A 80 8.74 -5.21 -4.53
CA PHE A 80 7.67 -5.14 -3.54
C PHE A 80 6.43 -5.89 -4.00
N ARG A 81 5.99 -5.68 -5.24
CA ARG A 81 4.84 -6.39 -5.81
C ARG A 81 5.02 -7.91 -5.77
N ASN A 82 6.18 -8.40 -6.20
CA ASN A 82 6.43 -9.84 -6.26
C ASN A 82 6.38 -10.45 -4.85
N VAL A 83 7.04 -9.82 -3.87
CA VAL A 83 7.02 -10.28 -2.47
C VAL A 83 5.61 -10.20 -1.87
N LEU A 84 4.85 -9.15 -2.18
CA LEU A 84 3.46 -9.02 -1.74
C LEU A 84 2.60 -10.19 -2.23
N LEU A 85 2.74 -10.56 -3.51
CA LEU A 85 1.97 -11.64 -4.12
C LEU A 85 2.42 -13.03 -3.64
N GLU A 86 3.71 -13.21 -3.39
CA GLU A 86 4.24 -14.45 -2.84
C GLU A 86 3.76 -14.71 -1.40
N ARG A 87 3.67 -13.64 -0.58
CA ARG A 87 3.31 -13.75 0.84
C ARG A 87 1.81 -13.68 1.10
N HIS A 88 1.08 -12.93 0.28
CA HIS A 88 -0.35 -12.67 0.46
C HIS A 88 -1.13 -12.85 -0.86
N PRO A 89 -1.08 -14.04 -1.48
CA PRO A 89 -1.70 -14.29 -2.79
C PRO A 89 -3.20 -13.97 -2.82
N GLN A 90 -3.90 -14.19 -1.70
CA GLN A 90 -5.33 -13.92 -1.54
C GLN A 90 -5.72 -12.44 -1.67
N LEU A 91 -4.78 -11.50 -1.59
CA LEU A 91 -5.10 -10.07 -1.69
C LEU A 91 -5.61 -9.66 -3.06
N LEU A 92 -5.12 -10.30 -4.13
CA LEU A 92 -5.61 -10.00 -5.47
C LEU A 92 -7.08 -10.35 -5.61
N ASP A 93 -7.46 -11.54 -5.16
CA ASP A 93 -8.86 -11.99 -5.20
C ASP A 93 -9.75 -11.09 -4.34
N LEU A 94 -9.28 -10.70 -3.14
CA LEU A 94 -9.98 -9.79 -2.25
C LEU A 94 -10.20 -8.42 -2.90
N PHE A 95 -9.15 -7.81 -3.47
CA PHE A 95 -9.27 -6.51 -4.12
C PHE A 95 -10.13 -6.57 -5.38
N LEU A 96 -10.04 -7.65 -6.16
CA LEU A 96 -10.86 -7.85 -7.35
C LEU A 96 -12.33 -8.00 -6.97
N GLN A 97 -12.64 -8.84 -5.98
CA GLN A 97 -14.00 -9.00 -5.46
C GLN A 97 -14.55 -7.66 -4.97
N LYS A 98 -13.76 -6.90 -4.21
CA LYS A 98 -14.16 -5.59 -3.71
C LYS A 98 -14.43 -4.59 -4.84
N ALA A 99 -13.59 -4.58 -5.87
CA ALA A 99 -13.77 -3.71 -7.03
C ALA A 99 -15.04 -4.06 -7.82
N ILE A 100 -15.39 -5.33 -7.92
CA ILE A 100 -16.64 -5.78 -8.56
C ILE A 100 -17.85 -5.36 -7.73
N GLU A 101 -17.85 -5.63 -6.42
CA GLU A 101 -18.93 -5.21 -5.51
C GLU A 101 -19.19 -3.70 -5.56
N ASP A 102 -18.12 -2.89 -5.48
CA ASP A 102 -18.24 -1.43 -5.52
C ASP A 102 -18.71 -0.92 -6.90
N GLY A 103 -18.37 -1.64 -7.97
CA GLY A 103 -18.86 -1.37 -9.32
C GLY A 103 -20.36 -1.66 -9.50
N GLU A 104 -20.88 -2.73 -8.90
CA GLU A 104 -22.31 -3.05 -8.95
C GLU A 104 -23.17 -2.06 -8.14
N PHE A 105 -22.66 -1.55 -7.02
CA PHE A 105 -23.33 -0.50 -6.24
C PHE A 105 -23.56 0.80 -7.04
N GLN A 106 -22.68 1.12 -8.00
CA GLN A 106 -22.83 2.31 -8.84
C GLN A 106 -23.85 2.13 -9.96
N VAL A 107 -24.09 0.89 -10.41
CA VAL A 107 -25.11 0.59 -11.44
C VAL A 107 -26.51 0.51 -10.83
N GLY A 108 -26.64 0.14 -9.55
CA GLY A 108 -27.92 0.07 -8.82
C GLY A 108 -28.57 1.41 -8.49
N HIS A 109 -27.81 2.52 -8.45
CA HIS A 109 -28.35 3.85 -8.09
C HIS A 109 -28.98 4.61 -9.28
N LEU A 110 -28.99 4.04 -10.49
CA LEU A 110 -29.51 4.68 -11.71
C LEU A 110 -30.84 4.12 -12.23
N LYS A 111 -31.62 3.41 -11.39
CA LYS A 111 -33.04 3.11 -11.63
C LYS A 111 -33.84 3.71 -10.48
N SER A 112 -34.72 4.69 -10.63
CA SER A 112 -35.71 4.94 -11.70
C SER A 112 -36.22 6.39 -11.65
N PRO A 113 -36.57 7.03 -12.79
CA PRO A 113 -37.39 8.24 -12.77
C PRO A 113 -38.85 7.87 -12.47
N PRO A 114 -39.60 8.68 -11.68
CA PRO A 114 -41.03 8.49 -11.53
C PRO A 114 -41.72 8.86 -12.85
N LEU A 115 -42.43 7.89 -13.44
CA LEU A 115 -43.37 8.15 -14.53
C LEU A 115 -44.49 9.03 -13.97
N SER A 116 -44.59 10.25 -14.50
CA SER A 116 -45.75 11.14 -14.33
C SER A 116 -46.79 10.85 -15.40
#